data_AF-A0A0S8KZC3-F1
#
_entry.id   AF-A0A0S8KZC3-F1
#
_cell.length_a   1.000
_cell.length_b   1.000
_cell.length_c   1.000
_cell.angle_alpha   90.00
_cell.angle_beta   90.00
_cell.angle_gamma   90.00
#
_symmetry.space_group_name_H-M   'P 1'
#
loop_
_entity.id
_entity.type
_entity.pdbx_description
1 polymer ?
#
loop_
_entity_poly.entity_id
_entity_poly.type
_entity_poly.pdbx_seq_one_letter_code
_entity_poly.pdbx_strand_id
1 'polypeptide(L)' 'MSVSALAREFILDPLKIKELGDLVKKGTVAEGMLSFDGSLLTLWKQGAIDEETALQYASSPTDLKLRLEGFT' A
#
# COMPACT_ATOMS: atom_id res chain seq x y z
N MET A 1 15.12 5.03 -9.43
CA MET A 1 13.90 5.35 -8.67
C MET A 1 12.99 6.15 -9.58
N SER A 2 12.09 5.48 -10.29
CA SER A 2 11.08 6.13 -11.12
C SER A 2 9.88 6.45 -10.24
N VAL A 3 9.80 7.69 -9.75
CA VAL A 3 8.52 8.21 -9.26
C VAL A 3 7.60 8.26 -10.48
N SER A 4 6.49 7.50 -10.44
CA SER A 4 5.51 7.49 -11.53
C SER A 4 5.15 8.93 -11.90
N ALA A 5 5.24 9.28 -13.18
CA ALA A 5 4.98 10.64 -13.66
C ALA A 5 3.62 11.18 -13.18
N LEU A 6 2.66 10.28 -12.97
CA LEU A 6 1.34 10.53 -12.41
C LEU A 6 1.39 11.10 -10.98
N ALA A 7 2.25 10.60 -10.09
CA ALA A 7 2.36 11.13 -8.73
C ALA A 7 2.81 12.60 -8.75
N ARG A 8 3.70 12.95 -9.68
CA ARG A 8 4.18 14.33 -9.85
C ARG A 8 3.09 15.25 -10.39
N GLU A 9 2.27 14.78 -11.34
CA GLU A 9 1.10 15.52 -11.84
C GLU A 9 0.04 15.74 -10.75
N PHE A 10 -0.19 14.74 -9.89
CA PHE A 10 -1.17 14.84 -8.81
C PHE A 10 -0.71 15.77 -7.68
N ILE A 11 0.60 15.89 -7.46
CA ILE A 11 1.16 16.89 -6.51
C ILE A 11 1.03 18.31 -7.06
N LEU A 12 1.12 18.48 -8.39
CA LEU A 12 0.99 19.80 -9.03
C LEU A 12 -0.46 20.29 -9.08
N ASP A 13 -1.44 19.39 -9.03
CA ASP A 13 -2.86 19.72 -9.08
C ASP A 13 -3.52 19.59 -7.68
N PRO A 14 -3.88 20.71 -7.02
CA PRO A 14 -4.45 20.69 -5.67
C PRO A 14 -5.81 19.99 -5.57
N LEU A 15 -6.53 19.80 -6.68
CA LEU A 15 -7.76 19.00 -6.71
C LEU A 15 -7.46 17.49 -6.68
N LYS A 16 -6.35 17.08 -7.30
CA LYS A 16 -5.93 15.67 -7.39
C LYS A 16 -5.03 15.22 -6.25
N ILE A 17 -4.54 16.14 -5.42
CA ILE A 17 -3.80 15.81 -4.17
C ILE A 17 -4.57 14.81 -3.31
N LYS A 18 -5.91 14.91 -3.25
CA LYS A 18 -6.74 13.96 -2.51
C LYS A 18 -6.74 12.57 -3.13
N GLU A 19 -6.66 12.48 -4.46
CA GLU A 19 -6.62 11.21 -5.20
C GLU A 19 -5.23 10.56 -5.20
N LEU A 20 -4.19 11.28 -4.78
CA LEU A 20 -2.82 10.74 -4.66
C LEU A 20 -2.78 9.53 -3.71
N GLY A 21 -3.55 9.57 -2.62
CA GLY A 21 -3.65 8.45 -1.68
C GLY A 21 -4.20 7.18 -2.32
N ASP A 22 -5.22 7.33 -3.18
CA ASP A 22 -5.78 6.21 -3.93
C ASP A 22 -4.86 5.75 -5.06
N LEU A 23 -4.11 6.66 -5.66
CA LEU A 23 -3.09 6.33 -6.67
C LEU A 23 -1.96 5.50 -6.06
N VAL A 24 -1.51 5.84 -4.84
CA VAL A 24 -0.51 5.03 -4.11
C VAL A 24 -1.08 3.69 -3.67
N LYS A 25 -2.36 3.61 -3.30
CA LYS A 25 -3.04 2.34 -2.97
C LYS A 25 -3.21 1.42 -4.18
N LYS A 26 -3.54 1.99 -5.34
CA LYS A 26 -3.68 1.26 -6.62
C LYS A 26 -2.34 1.00 -7.31
N GLY A 27 -1.33 1.78 -6.98
CA GLY A 27 0.02 1.68 -7.52
C GLY A 27 0.59 0.30 -7.28
N THR A 28 1.15 -0.30 -8.33
CA THR A 28 1.82 -1.58 -8.21
C THR A 28 3.24 -1.38 -7.70
N VAL A 29 3.76 -2.37 -6.95
CA VAL A 29 5.16 -2.39 -6.47
C VAL A 29 6.15 -2.17 -7.62
N ALA A 30 5.77 -2.53 -8.85
CA ALA A 30 6.53 -2.32 -10.09
C ALA A 30 6.82 -0.83 -10.40
N GLU A 31 5.97 0.09 -9.98
CA GLU A 31 6.20 1.54 -10.12
C GLU A 31 6.90 2.16 -8.90
N GLY A 32 7.31 1.35 -7.92
CA GLY A 32 7.91 1.82 -6.66
C GLY A 32 6.89 2.46 -5.71
N MET A 33 5.59 2.36 -6.02
CA MET A 33 4.51 2.77 -5.12
C MET A 33 4.18 1.60 -4.20
N LEU A 34 4.48 1.79 -2.92
CA LEU A 34 4.27 0.78 -1.88
C LEU A 34 3.21 1.30 -0.92
N SER A 35 2.04 0.66 -0.91
CA SER A 35 1.00 0.95 0.09
C SER A 35 1.41 0.40 1.45
N PHE A 36 0.91 1.01 2.52
CA PHE A 36 1.23 0.60 3.88
C PHE A 36 0.87 -0.88 4.14
N ASP A 37 -0.31 -1.30 3.67
CA ASP A 37 -0.75 -2.69 3.75
C ASP A 37 0.15 -3.65 2.94
N GLY A 38 0.70 -3.19 1.80
CA GLY A 38 1.68 -3.96 1.01
C GLY A 38 3.02 -4.12 1.74
N SER A 39 3.46 -3.10 2.48
CA SER A 39 4.64 -3.18 3.36
C SER A 39 4.41 -4.16 4.50
N LEU A 40 3.25 -4.10 5.17
CA LEU A 40 2.88 -5.01 6.26
C LEU A 40 2.84 -6.46 5.79
N LEU A 41 2.21 -6.72 4.62
CA LEU A 41 2.18 -8.06 4.03
C LEU A 41 3.60 -8.57 3.73
N THR A 42 4.49 -7.70 3.26
CA THR A 42 5.89 -8.05 2.98
C THR A 42 6.65 -8.37 4.26
N LEU A 43 6.52 -7.54 5.29
CA LEU A 43 7.15 -7.74 6.60
C LEU A 43 6.65 -9.03 7.27
N TRP A 44 5.36 -9.33 7.16
CA TRP A 44 4.78 -10.58 7.65
C TRP A 44 5.33 -11.79 6.88
N LYS A 45 5.38 -11.72 5.53
CA LYS A 45 5.98 -12.79 4.70
C LYS A 45 7.46 -13.01 5.01
N GLN A 46 8.17 -11.98 5.47
CA GLN A 46 9.57 -12.06 5.91
C GLN A 46 9.73 -12.55 7.36
N GLY A 47 8.64 -12.74 8.10
CA GLY A 47 8.66 -13.12 9.51
C GLY A 47 9.16 -12.01 10.45
N ALA A 48 9.15 -10.75 9.99
CA ALA A 48 9.58 -9.60 10.79
C ALA A 48 8.48 -9.11 11.76
N ILE A 49 7.21 -9.39 11.45
CA ILE A 49 6.05 -9.06 12.27
C ILE A 49 5.05 -10.21 12.28
N ASP A 50 4.30 -10.35 13.38
CA ASP A 50 3.21 -11.30 13.50
C ASP A 50 1.94 -10.83 12.78
N GLU A 51 1.03 -11.76 12.46
CA GLU A 51 -0.26 -11.48 11.84
C GLU A 51 -1.05 -10.44 12.65
N GLU A 52 -1.09 -10.60 13.97
CA GLU A 52 -1.83 -9.71 14.87
C GLU A 52 -1.27 -8.28 14.83
N THR A 53 0.06 -8.15 14.77
CA THR A 53 0.74 -6.86 14.60
C THR A 53 0.42 -6.24 13.24
N ALA A 54 0.45 -7.04 12.18
CA ALA A 54 0.10 -6.58 10.84
C ALA A 54 -1.36 -6.07 10.78
N LEU A 55 -2.31 -6.82 11.34
CA LEU A 55 -3.73 -6.46 11.39
C LEU A 55 -4.01 -5.23 12.26
N GLN A 56 -3.29 -5.07 13.38
CA GLN A 56 -3.44 -3.92 14.27
C GLN A 56 -3.07 -2.60 13.59
N TYR A 57 -2.05 -2.61 12.74
CA TYR A 57 -1.59 -1.40 12.03
C TYR A 57 -2.17 -1.28 10.61
N ALA A 58 -2.85 -2.30 10.10
CA ALA A 58 -3.47 -2.28 8.77
C ALA A 58 -4.43 -1.09 8.62
N SER A 59 -4.40 -0.45 7.45
CA SER A 59 -5.42 0.57 7.13
C SER A 59 -6.79 -0.08 6.92
N SER A 60 -6.82 -1.33 6.51
CA SER A 60 -8.01 -2.17 6.45
C SER A 60 -7.68 -3.58 6.94
N PRO A 61 -7.92 -3.90 8.22
CA PRO A 61 -7.59 -5.21 8.79
C PRO A 61 -8.30 -6.35 8.07
N THR A 62 -9.55 -6.18 7.65
CA THR A 62 -10.28 -7.21 6.90
C THR A 62 -9.63 -7.52 5.55
N ASP A 63 -9.22 -6.48 4.82
CA ASP A 63 -8.60 -6.64 3.49
C ASP A 63 -7.21 -7.27 3.62
N LEU A 64 -6.41 -6.80 4.58
CA LEU A 64 -5.10 -7.38 4.86
C LEU A 64 -5.23 -8.83 5.31
N LYS A 65 -6.22 -9.16 6.16
CA LYS A 65 -6.48 -10.53 6.61
C LYS A 65 -6.78 -11.47 5.44
N LEU A 66 -7.66 -11.07 4.52
CA LEU A 66 -7.95 -11.85 3.31
C LEU A 66 -6.67 -12.14 2.50
N ARG A 67 -5.80 -11.13 2.37
CA ARG A 67 -4.52 -11.28 1.65
C ARG A 67 -3.50 -12.13 2.41
N LEU A 68 -3.52 -12.12 3.74
CA LEU A 68 -2.69 -12.96 4.61
C LEU A 68 -3.14 -14.43 4.55
N GLU A 69 -4.45 -14.67 4.54
CA GLU A 69 -5.06 -15.99 4.37
C GLU A 69 -4.92 -16.56 2.95
N GLY A 70 -4.37 -15.77 2.01
CA GLY A 70 -4.09 -16.21 0.63
C GLY A 70 -5.29 -16.11 -0.32
N PHE A 71 -6.39 -15.46 0.11
CA PHE A 71 -7.48 -15.14 -0.79
C PHE A 71 -7.08 -13.96 -1.69
N THR A 72 -6.95 -14.24 -3.00
CA THR A 72 -6.63 -13.27 -4.07
C THR A 72 -7.84 -13.07 -4.96
#